data_AF-A8H5H1-F1
#
_entry.id   AF-A8H5H1-F1
#
_cell.length_a   1.000
_cell.length_b   1.000
_cell.length_c   1.000
_cell.angle_alpha   90.00
_cell.angle_beta   90.00
_cell.angle_gamma   90.00
#
_symmetry.space_group_name_H-M   'P 1'
#
loop_
_entity.id
_entity.type
_entity.pdbx_description
1 polymer ?
#
loop_
_entity_poly.entity_id
_entity_poly.type
_entity_poly.pdbx_seq_one_letter_code
_entity_poly.pdbx_strand_id
1 'polypeptide(L)'
;MQDRFLKSIAKLPEPLATAIVPLLDKDFAGHIDAQQLAELQAASKMELNELLLALLPIAAALARPPISQFHVGAIAKGKSGDIYMGANIELPGEALFHSVHAEQSAISHAWLSGESIIEDIIVNASPCGHCRQFINELVDGGKVNIHLPDQATAPLSHYLPYAFGPSDLDVTEPLLSKQQQTLTLDSNDPMIIEGLDHAGLSYAPYTKAYASVVLETKDGATYCGRYAENAAFNPSMQPMQMALSTMARHNRDFSEINRAVLIESSKGVISLVGAAMDALHSVAAVELEHIVVEPE
;
A
#
# COMPACT_ATOMS: atom_id res chain seq x y z
N MET A 1 11.72 4.71 -19.67
CA MET A 1 10.48 3.97 -19.40
C MET A 1 10.85 2.58 -18.97
N GLN A 2 10.17 2.05 -17.95
CA GLN A 2 10.35 0.68 -17.48
C GLN A 2 9.67 -0.32 -18.44
N ASP A 3 10.34 -1.44 -18.74
CA ASP A 3 9.84 -2.46 -19.69
C ASP A 3 8.50 -3.07 -19.27
N ARG A 4 8.20 -3.11 -17.96
CA ARG A 4 6.95 -3.67 -17.41
C ARG A 4 5.69 -3.00 -17.97
N PHE A 5 5.77 -1.74 -18.41
CA PHE A 5 4.62 -1.00 -18.91
C PHE A 5 4.34 -1.18 -20.41
N LEU A 6 5.25 -1.77 -21.17
CA LEU A 6 5.10 -1.87 -22.64
C LEU A 6 3.80 -2.57 -23.05
N LYS A 7 3.48 -3.68 -22.39
CA LYS A 7 2.25 -4.46 -22.65
C LYS A 7 0.99 -3.77 -22.13
N SER A 8 1.09 -3.01 -21.05
CA SER A 8 -0.06 -2.30 -20.49
C SER A 8 -0.42 -1.08 -21.33
N ILE A 9 0.56 -0.29 -21.78
CA ILE A 9 0.34 0.89 -22.63
C ILE A 9 -0.39 0.50 -23.92
N ALA A 10 -0.08 -0.66 -24.52
CA ALA A 10 -0.76 -1.16 -25.70
C ALA A 10 -2.26 -1.48 -25.50
N LYS A 11 -2.74 -1.53 -24.25
CA LYS A 11 -4.16 -1.72 -23.91
C LYS A 11 -4.90 -0.40 -23.71
N LEU A 12 -4.19 0.72 -23.62
CA LEU A 12 -4.79 2.04 -23.42
C LEU A 12 -5.25 2.61 -24.76
N PRO A 13 -6.35 3.41 -24.79
CA PRO A 13 -6.70 4.20 -25.97
C PRO A 13 -5.56 5.14 -26.38
N GLU A 14 -5.33 5.30 -27.69
CA GLU A 14 -4.14 5.98 -28.25
C GLU A 14 -3.86 7.38 -27.67
N PRO A 15 -4.87 8.28 -27.48
CA PRO A 15 -4.62 9.58 -26.87
C PRO A 15 -4.08 9.48 -25.44
N LEU A 16 -4.62 8.56 -24.63
CA LEU A 16 -4.16 8.32 -23.26
C LEU A 16 -2.79 7.64 -23.24
N ALA A 17 -2.59 6.64 -24.11
CA ALA A 17 -1.31 5.93 -24.24
C ALA A 17 -0.17 6.91 -24.56
N THR A 18 -0.39 7.87 -25.46
CA THR A 18 0.60 8.89 -25.80
C THR A 18 0.84 9.86 -24.64
N ALA A 19 -0.22 10.29 -23.95
CA ALA A 19 -0.14 11.27 -22.87
C ALA A 19 0.53 10.74 -21.60
N ILE A 20 0.37 9.45 -21.29
CA ILE A 20 0.92 8.85 -20.06
C ILE A 20 2.39 8.45 -20.18
N VAL A 21 2.85 8.11 -21.39
CA VAL A 21 4.23 7.64 -21.66
C VAL A 21 5.32 8.51 -21.02
N PRO A 22 5.27 9.85 -21.07
CA PRO A 22 6.26 10.71 -20.42
C PRO A 22 6.31 10.57 -18.90
N LEU A 23 5.20 10.21 -18.24
CA LEU A 23 5.12 10.02 -16.79
C LEU A 23 5.68 8.66 -16.36
N LEU A 24 5.69 7.67 -17.26
CA LEU A 24 6.17 6.31 -17.00
C LEU A 24 7.69 6.20 -17.21
N ASP A 25 8.45 7.10 -16.60
CA ASP A 25 9.90 7.13 -16.70
C ASP A 25 10.56 5.96 -15.93
N LYS A 26 11.85 6.06 -15.62
CA LYS A 26 12.56 5.01 -14.87
C LYS A 26 12.22 5.00 -13.39
N ASP A 27 11.81 6.13 -12.82
CA ASP A 27 11.60 6.35 -11.39
C ASP A 27 10.12 6.30 -11.01
N PHE A 28 9.21 6.22 -12.00
CA PHE A 28 7.77 6.07 -11.78
C PHE A 28 7.42 4.91 -10.84
N ALA A 29 6.78 5.26 -9.72
CA ALA A 29 6.39 4.36 -8.64
C ALA A 29 4.88 4.25 -8.43
N GLY A 30 4.09 4.59 -9.46
CA GLY A 30 2.64 4.49 -9.42
C GLY A 30 1.92 5.70 -8.82
N HIS A 31 2.57 6.87 -8.71
CA HIS A 31 1.93 8.10 -8.25
C HIS A 31 1.74 9.04 -9.44
N ILE A 32 0.54 9.61 -9.56
CA ILE A 32 0.23 10.68 -10.51
C ILE A 32 -0.48 11.76 -9.71
N ASP A 33 0.07 12.97 -9.73
CA ASP A 33 -0.50 14.09 -8.98
C ASP A 33 -1.78 14.63 -9.66
N ALA A 34 -2.54 15.44 -8.93
CA ALA A 34 -3.80 16.00 -9.41
C ALA A 34 -3.65 16.80 -10.72
N GLN A 35 -2.52 17.49 -10.94
CA GLN A 35 -2.29 18.27 -12.16
C GLN A 35 -2.03 17.34 -13.34
N GLN A 36 -1.13 16.37 -13.18
CA GLN A 36 -0.84 15.36 -14.19
C GLN A 36 -2.10 14.58 -14.57
N LEU A 37 -2.94 14.23 -13.59
CA LEU A 37 -4.22 13.58 -13.83
C LEU A 37 -5.16 14.44 -14.68
N ALA A 38 -5.25 15.74 -14.39
CA ALA A 38 -6.05 16.69 -15.19
C ALA A 38 -5.50 16.84 -16.62
N GLU A 39 -4.18 16.81 -16.80
CA GLU A 39 -3.53 16.83 -18.11
C GLU A 39 -3.85 15.56 -18.92
N LEU A 40 -3.80 14.38 -18.28
CA LEU A 40 -4.22 13.11 -18.89
C LEU A 40 -5.70 13.14 -19.27
N GLN A 41 -6.55 13.72 -18.43
CA GLN A 41 -7.98 13.87 -18.72
C GLN A 41 -8.21 14.78 -19.93
N ALA A 42 -7.54 15.93 -20.00
CA ALA A 42 -7.64 16.85 -21.12
C ALA A 42 -7.13 16.23 -22.44
N ALA A 43 -6.01 15.49 -22.39
CA ALA A 43 -5.41 14.85 -23.56
C ALA A 43 -6.27 13.68 -24.08
N SER A 44 -6.83 12.87 -23.17
CA SER A 44 -7.65 11.71 -23.51
C SER A 44 -9.10 12.06 -23.87
N LYS A 45 -9.60 13.21 -23.39
CA LYS A 45 -11.01 13.64 -23.49
C LYS A 45 -11.99 12.67 -22.83
N MET A 46 -11.53 11.93 -21.82
CA MET A 46 -12.34 11.01 -21.04
C MET A 46 -12.97 11.72 -19.85
N GLU A 47 -14.11 11.21 -19.42
CA GLU A 47 -14.61 11.52 -18.08
C GLU A 47 -13.71 10.88 -17.02
N LEU A 48 -13.65 11.47 -15.82
CA LEU A 48 -12.67 11.07 -14.80
C LEU A 48 -12.74 9.58 -14.47
N ASN A 49 -13.94 9.02 -14.26
CA ASN A 49 -14.08 7.61 -13.90
C ASN A 49 -13.65 6.67 -15.05
N GLU A 50 -13.92 7.06 -16.30
CA GLU A 50 -13.46 6.32 -17.48
C GLU A 50 -11.94 6.34 -17.58
N LEU A 51 -11.33 7.50 -17.35
CA LEU A 51 -9.87 7.66 -17.30
C LEU A 51 -9.25 6.75 -16.23
N LEU A 52 -9.79 6.75 -15.01
CA LEU A 52 -9.25 5.94 -13.91
C LEU A 52 -9.37 4.44 -14.19
N LEU A 53 -10.49 3.99 -14.77
CA LEU A 53 -10.63 2.60 -15.24
C LEU A 53 -9.64 2.27 -16.37
N ALA A 54 -9.41 3.19 -17.30
CA ALA A 54 -8.47 3.01 -18.41
C ALA A 54 -7.00 2.95 -17.94
N LEU A 55 -6.68 3.49 -16.76
CA LEU A 55 -5.34 3.43 -16.14
C LEU A 55 -5.06 2.11 -15.41
N LEU A 56 -6.07 1.27 -15.14
CA LEU A 56 -5.89 0.00 -14.42
C LEU A 56 -4.82 -0.94 -14.99
N PRO A 57 -4.63 -1.07 -16.32
CA PRO A 57 -3.54 -1.87 -16.87
C PRO A 57 -2.15 -1.41 -16.42
N ILE A 58 -1.96 -0.11 -16.18
CA ILE A 58 -0.70 0.46 -15.68
C ILE A 58 -0.49 0.05 -14.22
N ALA A 59 -1.53 0.18 -13.38
CA ALA A 59 -1.48 -0.28 -12.00
C ALA A 59 -1.20 -1.80 -11.92
N ALA A 60 -1.89 -2.61 -12.71
CA ALA A 60 -1.71 -4.07 -12.73
C ALA A 60 -0.31 -4.50 -13.21
N ALA A 61 0.41 -3.66 -13.97
CA ALA A 61 1.79 -3.92 -14.36
C ALA A 61 2.79 -3.82 -13.19
N LEU A 62 2.37 -3.28 -12.04
CA LEU A 62 3.17 -3.25 -10.80
C LEU A 62 3.13 -4.60 -10.05
N ALA A 63 2.22 -5.51 -10.43
CA ALA A 63 2.00 -6.76 -9.71
C ALA A 63 3.22 -7.69 -9.73
N ARG A 64 3.36 -8.48 -8.66
CA ARG A 64 4.30 -9.61 -8.57
C ARG A 64 3.58 -10.86 -8.07
N PRO A 65 2.80 -11.56 -8.92
CA PRO A 65 1.95 -12.66 -8.47
C PRO A 65 2.45 -14.04 -8.95
N PRO A 66 3.64 -14.52 -8.54
CA PRO A 66 4.22 -15.77 -9.04
C PRO A 66 3.42 -17.04 -8.71
N ILE A 67 2.45 -16.99 -7.80
CA ILE A 67 1.68 -18.15 -7.33
C ILE A 67 0.40 -18.28 -8.16
N SER A 68 -0.42 -17.23 -8.18
CA SER A 68 -1.71 -17.22 -8.87
C SER A 68 -1.58 -16.88 -10.36
N GLN A 69 -0.49 -16.20 -10.74
CA GLN A 69 -0.31 -15.56 -12.06
C GLN A 69 -1.38 -14.53 -12.41
N PHE A 70 -2.20 -14.13 -11.43
CA PHE A 70 -3.31 -13.21 -11.60
C PHE A 70 -2.88 -11.79 -11.21
N HIS A 71 -2.85 -10.89 -12.18
CA HIS A 71 -2.36 -9.53 -12.00
C HIS A 71 -3.53 -8.61 -11.62
N VAL A 72 -3.57 -8.22 -10.35
CA VAL A 72 -4.55 -7.29 -9.81
C VAL A 72 -3.88 -5.93 -9.65
N GLY A 73 -4.51 -4.91 -10.21
CA GLY A 73 -4.11 -3.51 -10.06
C GLY A 73 -5.23 -2.72 -9.41
N ALA A 74 -4.87 -1.83 -8.49
CA ALA A 74 -5.79 -0.90 -7.86
C ALA A 74 -5.22 0.52 -7.89
N ILE A 75 -6.11 1.49 -7.89
CA ILE A 75 -5.82 2.91 -7.82
C ILE A 75 -6.64 3.47 -6.66
N ALA A 76 -5.98 4.08 -5.68
CA ALA A 76 -6.62 4.85 -4.64
C ALA A 76 -6.55 6.33 -5.02
N LYS A 77 -7.70 7.00 -5.13
CA LYS A 77 -7.76 8.45 -5.33
C LYS A 77 -7.93 9.11 -3.98
N GLY A 78 -6.96 9.95 -3.63
CA GLY A 78 -6.98 10.71 -2.39
C GLY A 78 -7.85 11.97 -2.50
N LYS A 79 -8.06 12.61 -1.36
CA LYS A 79 -8.74 13.92 -1.28
C LYS A 79 -7.90 15.05 -1.88
N SER A 80 -6.58 14.89 -1.97
CA SER A 80 -5.72 15.86 -2.66
C SER A 80 -6.04 15.96 -4.16
N GLY A 81 -6.68 14.93 -4.73
CA GLY A 81 -6.84 14.75 -6.18
C GLY A 81 -5.78 13.85 -6.79
N ASP A 82 -4.73 13.51 -6.04
CA ASP A 82 -3.70 12.57 -6.46
C ASP A 82 -4.25 11.14 -6.54
N ILE A 83 -3.61 10.33 -7.38
CA ILE A 83 -3.88 8.91 -7.47
C ILE A 83 -2.64 8.08 -7.16
N TYR A 84 -2.87 7.00 -6.43
CA TYR A 84 -1.84 6.10 -5.92
C TYR A 84 -2.14 4.69 -6.38
N MET A 85 -1.28 4.17 -7.25
CA MET A 85 -1.39 2.83 -7.79
C MET A 85 -0.75 1.82 -6.83
N GLY A 86 -1.39 0.67 -6.73
CA GLY A 86 -0.90 -0.51 -6.04
C GLY A 86 -1.26 -1.76 -6.81
N ALA A 87 -0.59 -2.86 -6.48
CA ALA A 87 -0.82 -4.14 -7.11
C ALA A 87 -0.53 -5.29 -6.15
N ASN A 88 -1.03 -6.48 -6.48
CA ASN A 88 -0.83 -7.64 -5.64
C ASN A 88 0.61 -8.17 -5.69
N ILE A 89 1.06 -8.68 -4.55
CA ILE A 89 2.36 -9.33 -4.37
C ILE A 89 2.14 -10.65 -3.65
N GLU A 90 2.76 -11.70 -4.16
CA GLU A 90 2.67 -13.03 -3.58
C GLU A 90 4.08 -13.54 -3.28
N LEU A 91 4.28 -14.07 -2.08
CA LEU A 91 5.58 -14.53 -1.61
C LEU A 91 5.67 -16.06 -1.75
N PRO A 92 6.51 -16.59 -2.65
CA PRO A 92 6.68 -18.03 -2.80
C PRO A 92 7.25 -18.68 -1.54
N GLY A 93 6.84 -19.92 -1.26
CA GLY A 93 7.34 -20.68 -0.11
C GLY A 93 6.65 -20.37 1.21
N GLU A 94 5.88 -19.28 1.27
CA GLU A 94 5.18 -18.85 2.48
C GLU A 94 3.69 -19.20 2.46
N ALA A 95 3.05 -19.06 3.63
CA ALA A 95 1.61 -19.15 3.74
C ALA A 95 0.91 -18.00 3.00
N LEU A 96 -0.26 -18.27 2.42
CA LEU A 96 -0.99 -17.32 1.56
C LEU A 96 -1.37 -15.99 2.24
N PHE A 97 -1.41 -15.94 3.57
CA PHE A 97 -1.69 -14.70 4.31
C PHE A 97 -0.55 -13.68 4.24
N HIS A 98 0.63 -14.07 3.74
CA HIS A 98 1.74 -13.14 3.48
C HIS A 98 1.55 -12.31 2.21
N SER A 99 0.60 -12.67 1.35
CA SER A 99 0.31 -11.93 0.13
C SER A 99 -0.25 -10.54 0.44
N VAL A 100 0.15 -9.57 -0.38
CA VAL A 100 -0.41 -8.21 -0.37
C VAL A 100 -1.42 -8.10 -1.49
N HIS A 101 -2.62 -7.61 -1.18
CA HIS A 101 -3.63 -7.35 -2.20
C HIS A 101 -3.44 -5.95 -2.81
N ALA A 102 -3.94 -5.76 -4.04
CA ALA A 102 -3.74 -4.51 -4.78
C ALA A 102 -4.31 -3.29 -4.05
N GLU A 103 -5.48 -3.44 -3.43
CA GLU A 103 -6.15 -2.38 -2.67
C GLU A 103 -5.35 -2.01 -1.41
N GLN A 104 -4.82 -3.00 -0.69
CA GLN A 104 -3.92 -2.76 0.44
C GLN A 104 -2.67 -2.00 -0.02
N SER A 105 -2.06 -2.41 -1.14
CA SER A 105 -0.90 -1.74 -1.73
C SER A 105 -1.21 -0.28 -2.10
N ALA A 106 -2.34 -0.02 -2.77
CA ALA A 106 -2.73 1.32 -3.21
C ALA A 106 -3.04 2.26 -2.04
N ILE A 107 -3.78 1.76 -1.04
CA ILE A 107 -4.09 2.51 0.19
C ILE A 107 -2.81 2.79 0.98
N SER A 108 -1.92 1.80 1.11
CA SER A 108 -0.66 1.97 1.81
C SER A 108 0.21 3.01 1.12
N HIS A 109 0.23 3.01 -0.21
CA HIS A 109 0.92 4.02 -1.00
C HIS A 109 0.38 5.42 -0.71
N ALA A 110 -0.95 5.61 -0.81
CA ALA A 110 -1.59 6.88 -0.50
C ALA A 110 -1.32 7.35 0.95
N TRP A 111 -1.40 6.43 1.91
CA TRP A 111 -1.16 6.72 3.31
C TRP A 111 0.29 7.15 3.58
N LEU A 112 1.26 6.45 3.00
CA LEU A 112 2.68 6.81 3.10
C LEU A 112 2.96 8.17 2.45
N SER A 113 2.21 8.54 1.42
CA SER A 113 2.25 9.86 0.79
C SER A 113 1.49 10.96 1.55
N GLY A 114 0.87 10.64 2.69
CA GLY A 114 0.26 11.62 3.59
C GLY A 114 -1.23 11.88 3.33
N GLU A 115 -1.90 11.03 2.55
CA GLU A 115 -3.36 11.13 2.39
C GLU A 115 -4.09 10.93 3.72
N SER A 116 -5.15 11.70 3.89
CA SER A 116 -6.02 11.64 5.07
C SER A 116 -7.39 11.05 4.79
N ILE A 117 -7.81 11.04 3.52
CA ILE A 117 -9.09 10.52 3.05
C ILE A 117 -8.85 9.91 1.67
N ILE A 118 -9.35 8.69 1.46
CA ILE A 118 -9.49 8.09 0.13
C ILE A 118 -10.95 8.22 -0.28
N GLU A 119 -11.19 8.80 -1.45
CA GLU A 119 -12.54 9.02 -1.96
C GLU A 119 -13.00 7.87 -2.85
N ASP A 120 -12.07 7.35 -3.66
CA ASP A 120 -12.35 6.33 -4.67
C ASP A 120 -11.27 5.24 -4.66
N ILE A 121 -11.70 4.01 -4.84
CA ILE A 121 -10.84 2.86 -5.14
C ILE A 121 -11.31 2.25 -6.46
N ILE A 122 -10.39 2.19 -7.41
CA ILE A 122 -10.60 1.63 -8.74
C ILE A 122 -9.78 0.36 -8.81
N VAL A 123 -10.39 -0.77 -9.16
CA VAL A 123 -9.71 -2.07 -9.18
C VAL A 123 -10.18 -2.92 -10.35
N ASN A 124 -9.27 -3.69 -10.96
CA ASN A 124 -9.57 -4.48 -12.15
C ASN A 124 -10.31 -5.80 -11.88
N ALA A 125 -10.55 -6.14 -10.61
CA ALA A 125 -11.31 -7.29 -10.15
C ALA A 125 -12.09 -6.92 -8.88
N SER A 126 -13.24 -7.58 -8.63
CA SER A 126 -14.04 -7.28 -7.43
C SER A 126 -13.21 -7.45 -6.15
N PRO A 127 -13.23 -6.50 -5.21
CA PRO A 127 -12.48 -6.62 -3.97
C PRO A 127 -12.96 -7.85 -3.19
N CYS A 128 -12.03 -8.65 -2.69
CA CYS A 128 -12.36 -9.80 -1.85
C CYS A 128 -12.82 -9.36 -0.45
N GLY A 129 -13.35 -10.29 0.36
CA GLY A 129 -13.82 -9.96 1.72
C GLY A 129 -12.74 -9.32 2.59
N HIS A 130 -11.49 -9.78 2.46
CA HIS A 130 -10.34 -9.21 3.16
C HIS A 130 -10.09 -7.74 2.77
N CYS A 131 -10.10 -7.42 1.47
CA CYS A 131 -9.93 -6.04 0.99
C CYS A 131 -11.09 -5.15 1.41
N ARG A 132 -12.34 -5.64 1.32
CA ARG A 132 -13.51 -4.87 1.77
C ARG A 132 -13.40 -4.51 3.25
N GLN A 133 -13.01 -5.48 4.07
CA GLN A 133 -12.80 -5.27 5.50
C GLN A 133 -11.63 -4.31 5.78
N PHE A 134 -10.55 -4.39 5.01
CA PHE A 134 -9.42 -3.45 5.11
C PHE A 134 -9.81 -2.01 4.77
N ILE A 135 -10.56 -1.79 3.68
CA ILE A 135 -11.05 -0.46 3.28
C ILE A 135 -12.01 0.12 4.34
N ASN A 136 -12.77 -0.74 5.04
CA ASN A 136 -13.69 -0.29 6.08
C ASN A 136 -12.99 0.33 7.30
N GLU A 137 -11.69 0.10 7.46
CA GLU A 137 -10.87 0.71 8.53
C GLU A 137 -10.53 2.17 8.27
N LEU A 138 -10.66 2.65 7.03
CA LEU A 138 -10.27 4.00 6.66
C LEU A 138 -11.20 5.05 7.27
N VAL A 139 -10.72 6.29 7.40
CA VAL A 139 -11.59 7.46 7.60
C VAL A 139 -12.69 7.44 6.52
N ASP A 140 -13.95 7.44 6.96
CA ASP A 140 -15.11 7.32 6.07
C ASP A 140 -15.11 6.06 5.17
N GLY A 141 -14.48 4.96 5.61
CA GLY A 141 -14.28 3.73 4.83
C GLY A 141 -15.54 3.19 4.13
N GLY A 142 -16.68 3.17 4.83
CA GLY A 142 -17.96 2.75 4.25
C GLY A 142 -18.50 3.63 3.11
N LYS A 143 -17.99 4.86 2.95
CA LYS A 143 -18.35 5.83 1.90
C LYS A 143 -17.40 5.81 0.70
N VAL A 144 -16.26 5.11 0.79
CA VAL A 144 -15.30 5.01 -0.32
C VAL A 144 -16.02 4.43 -1.54
N ASN A 145 -15.96 5.13 -2.66
CA ASN A 145 -16.56 4.67 -3.90
C ASN A 145 -15.70 3.58 -4.54
N ILE A 146 -16.30 2.44 -4.86
CA ILE A 146 -15.65 1.34 -5.55
C ILE A 146 -16.02 1.37 -7.02
N HIS A 147 -15.01 1.43 -7.87
CA HIS A 147 -15.15 1.41 -9.33
C HIS A 147 -14.59 0.10 -9.88
N LEU A 148 -15.43 -0.62 -10.62
CA LEU A 148 -15.12 -1.90 -11.23
C LEU A 148 -15.42 -1.83 -12.74
N PRO A 149 -14.65 -2.55 -13.58
CA PRO A 149 -14.99 -2.69 -14.99
C PRO A 149 -16.42 -3.20 -15.17
N ASP A 150 -17.14 -2.62 -16.13
CA ASP A 150 -18.49 -3.03 -16.55
C ASP A 150 -19.56 -3.01 -15.44
N GLN A 151 -19.32 -2.27 -14.35
CA GLN A 151 -20.25 -2.13 -13.24
C GLN A 151 -20.44 -0.66 -12.85
N ALA A 152 -21.62 -0.32 -12.36
CA ALA A 152 -21.89 1.00 -11.81
C ALA A 152 -21.10 1.18 -10.51
N THR A 153 -20.55 2.38 -10.31
CA THR A 153 -19.90 2.78 -9.06
C THR A 153 -20.87 2.61 -7.89
N ALA A 154 -20.38 2.06 -6.78
CA ALA A 154 -21.14 1.95 -5.54
C ALA A 154 -20.21 2.15 -4.33
N PRO A 155 -20.70 2.69 -3.20
CA PRO A 155 -19.89 2.86 -2.01
C PRO A 155 -19.53 1.50 -1.40
N LEU A 156 -18.45 1.42 -0.61
CA LEU A 156 -18.03 0.19 0.06
C LEU A 156 -19.15 -0.46 0.87
N SER A 157 -19.99 0.34 1.54
CA SER A 157 -21.16 -0.13 2.29
C SER A 157 -22.16 -0.97 1.47
N HIS A 158 -22.16 -0.84 0.14
CA HIS A 158 -22.90 -1.74 -0.74
C HIS A 158 -22.28 -3.14 -0.79
N TYR A 159 -20.95 -3.23 -0.79
CA TYR A 159 -20.18 -4.47 -0.90
C TYR A 159 -19.93 -5.15 0.46
N LEU A 160 -20.07 -4.41 1.55
CA LEU A 160 -19.91 -4.87 2.93
C LEU A 160 -21.10 -4.39 3.80
N PRO A 161 -22.29 -4.98 3.63
CA PRO A 161 -23.45 -4.63 4.44
C PRO A 161 -23.26 -5.09 5.88
N TYR A 162 -23.79 -4.31 6.84
CA TYR A 162 -23.64 -4.56 8.29
C TYR A 162 -22.16 -4.75 8.69
N ALA A 163 -21.29 -3.90 8.15
CA ALA A 163 -19.85 -3.99 8.36
C ALA A 163 -19.49 -3.91 9.85
N PHE A 164 -18.51 -4.71 10.25
CA PHE A 164 -17.80 -4.58 11.51
C PHE A 164 -16.60 -3.66 11.29
N GLY A 165 -16.37 -2.69 12.17
CA GLY A 165 -15.30 -1.72 12.00
C GLY A 165 -14.87 -1.04 13.30
N PRO A 166 -14.07 0.04 13.21
CA PRO A 166 -13.51 0.74 14.36
C PRO A 166 -14.53 1.11 15.43
N SER A 167 -15.73 1.55 15.02
CA SER A 167 -16.80 1.95 15.95
C SER A 167 -17.34 0.82 16.81
N ASP A 168 -17.29 -0.44 16.34
CA ASP A 168 -17.74 -1.60 17.11
C ASP A 168 -16.78 -1.95 18.26
N LEU A 169 -15.57 -1.38 18.23
CA LEU A 169 -14.52 -1.52 19.23
C LEU A 169 -14.21 -0.18 19.92
N ASP A 170 -15.14 0.79 19.87
CA ASP A 170 -15.01 2.14 20.45
C ASP A 170 -13.79 2.94 19.95
N VAL A 171 -13.26 2.62 18.75
CA VAL A 171 -12.18 3.37 18.12
C VAL A 171 -12.75 4.52 17.30
N THR A 172 -12.43 5.75 17.71
CA THR A 172 -12.94 6.99 17.10
C THR A 172 -12.02 7.61 16.05
N GLU A 173 -10.80 7.08 15.93
CA GLU A 173 -9.77 7.57 15.02
C GLU A 173 -9.34 6.42 14.11
N PRO A 174 -9.97 6.27 12.93
CA PRO A 174 -9.69 5.19 11.98
C PRO A 174 -8.35 5.37 11.25
N LEU A 175 -7.95 4.40 10.45
CA LEU A 175 -6.76 4.47 9.59
C LEU A 175 -6.83 5.70 8.66
N LEU A 176 -5.68 6.35 8.41
CA LEU A 176 -5.49 7.68 7.78
C LEU A 176 -5.75 8.88 8.68
N SER A 177 -6.34 8.70 9.88
CA SER A 177 -6.35 9.78 10.88
C SER A 177 -4.91 10.15 11.25
N LYS A 178 -4.64 11.44 11.43
CA LYS A 178 -3.32 11.90 11.88
C LYS A 178 -3.11 11.50 13.34
N GLN A 179 -2.33 10.45 13.55
CA GLN A 179 -1.83 10.03 14.85
C GLN A 179 -0.31 9.90 14.78
N GLN A 180 0.35 10.28 15.86
CA GLN A 180 1.76 10.04 16.02
C GLN A 180 2.04 9.70 17.47
N GLN A 181 2.80 8.63 17.68
CA GLN A 181 3.42 8.29 18.96
C GLN A 181 4.88 8.70 18.91
N THR A 182 5.39 9.20 20.03
CA THR A 182 6.83 9.44 20.17
C THR A 182 7.48 8.13 20.62
N LEU A 183 8.33 7.57 19.75
CA LEU A 183 9.19 6.44 20.07
C LEU A 183 10.63 6.97 20.15
N THR A 184 11.34 6.69 21.24
CA THR A 184 12.68 7.23 21.46
C THR A 184 13.73 6.13 21.54
N LEU A 185 14.83 6.35 20.82
CA LEU A 185 16.06 5.57 20.91
C LEU A 185 17.20 6.48 20.44
N ASP A 186 18.24 6.63 21.27
CA ASP A 186 19.43 7.40 20.91
C ASP A 186 20.26 6.60 19.89
N SER A 187 20.15 6.97 18.62
CA SER A 187 20.87 6.33 17.51
C SER A 187 21.26 7.35 16.45
N ASN A 188 22.46 7.21 15.91
CA ASN A 188 22.95 8.00 14.76
C ASN A 188 22.73 7.28 13.43
N ASP A 189 22.07 6.12 13.43
CA ASP A 189 21.81 5.31 12.24
C ASP A 189 20.59 5.85 11.48
N PRO A 190 20.73 6.30 10.22
CA PRO A 190 19.61 6.82 9.44
C PRO A 190 18.43 5.86 9.28
N MET A 191 18.68 4.54 9.16
CA MET A 191 17.59 3.56 9.04
C MET A 191 16.81 3.42 10.34
N ILE A 192 17.49 3.52 11.48
CA ILE A 192 16.84 3.46 12.80
C ILE A 192 16.00 4.72 13.01
N ILE A 193 16.53 5.90 12.66
CA ILE A 193 15.81 7.17 12.74
C ILE A 193 14.55 7.12 11.86
N GLU A 194 14.69 6.71 10.59
CA GLU A 194 13.55 6.55 9.67
C GLU A 194 12.53 5.52 10.21
N GLY A 195 13.02 4.41 10.77
CA GLY A 195 12.17 3.40 11.38
C GLY A 195 11.37 3.93 12.57
N LEU A 196 11.97 4.74 13.44
CA LEU A 196 11.30 5.34 14.60
C LEU A 196 10.16 6.26 14.15
N ASP A 197 10.41 7.10 13.16
CA ASP A 197 9.40 8.00 12.58
C ASP A 197 8.23 7.20 11.99
N HIS A 198 8.52 6.17 11.21
CA HIS A 198 7.47 5.32 10.61
C HIS A 198 6.71 4.48 11.63
N ALA A 199 7.38 3.99 12.67
CA ALA A 199 6.73 3.23 13.74
C ALA A 199 5.84 4.17 14.58
N GLY A 200 6.29 5.39 14.87
CA GLY A 200 5.48 6.41 15.53
C GLY A 200 4.23 6.81 14.74
N LEU A 201 4.27 6.73 13.41
CA LEU A 201 3.14 7.00 12.51
C LEU A 201 2.30 5.75 12.16
N SER A 202 2.62 4.58 12.72
CA SER A 202 1.86 3.35 12.48
C SER A 202 0.48 3.40 13.14
N TYR A 203 -0.44 2.58 12.64
CA TYR A 203 -1.82 2.50 13.13
C TYR A 203 -2.01 1.20 13.91
N ALA A 204 -1.94 1.27 15.24
CA ALA A 204 -2.07 0.10 16.11
C ALA A 204 -2.99 0.34 17.33
N PRO A 205 -4.26 0.75 17.13
CA PRO A 205 -5.15 1.10 18.24
C PRO A 205 -5.54 -0.10 19.11
N TYR A 206 -5.50 -1.33 18.61
CA TYR A 206 -6.01 -2.53 19.28
C TYR A 206 -4.94 -3.22 20.13
N THR A 207 -3.71 -3.33 19.62
CA THR A 207 -2.62 -4.02 20.36
C THR A 207 -1.55 -3.10 20.92
N LYS A 208 -1.50 -1.84 20.46
CA LYS A 208 -0.41 -0.88 20.74
C LYS A 208 0.96 -1.32 20.23
N ALA A 209 1.03 -2.31 19.34
CA ALA A 209 2.26 -2.76 18.68
C ALA A 209 2.66 -1.81 17.55
N TYR A 210 2.96 -0.55 17.89
CA TYR A 210 3.43 0.42 16.91
C TYR A 210 4.74 -0.05 16.30
N ALA A 211 4.78 -0.20 14.98
CA ALA A 211 5.90 -0.87 14.33
C ALA A 211 6.13 -0.43 12.88
N SER A 212 7.37 -0.57 12.43
CA SER A 212 7.80 -0.30 11.07
C SER A 212 8.92 -1.24 10.63
N VAL A 213 9.06 -1.36 9.32
CA VAL A 213 10.20 -2.01 8.67
C VAL A 213 10.84 -1.00 7.74
N VAL A 214 12.17 -0.92 7.78
CA VAL A 214 12.99 -0.19 6.80
C VAL A 214 13.91 -1.19 6.11
N LEU A 215 13.84 -1.25 4.79
CA LEU A 215 14.71 -2.06 3.93
C LEU A 215 15.67 -1.14 3.21
N GLU A 216 16.97 -1.47 3.24
CA GLU A 216 17.98 -0.77 2.45
C GLU A 216 18.49 -1.68 1.34
N THR A 217 18.55 -1.16 0.11
CA THR A 217 19.12 -1.86 -1.03
C THR A 217 20.63 -1.65 -1.15
N LYS A 218 21.31 -2.47 -1.95
CA LYS A 218 22.77 -2.42 -2.18
C LYS A 218 23.32 -1.07 -2.64
N ASP A 219 22.49 -0.22 -3.24
CA ASP A 219 22.82 1.14 -3.67
C ASP A 219 22.49 2.22 -2.62
N GLY A 220 22.02 1.83 -1.43
CA GLY A 220 21.69 2.71 -0.31
C GLY A 220 20.30 3.35 -0.35
N ALA A 221 19.44 2.96 -1.29
CA ALA A 221 18.04 3.42 -1.27
C ALA A 221 17.25 2.71 -0.16
N THR A 222 16.41 3.46 0.54
CA THR A 222 15.55 2.92 1.61
C THR A 222 14.10 2.79 1.17
N TYR A 223 13.43 1.76 1.69
CA TYR A 223 12.03 1.47 1.44
C TYR A 223 11.36 1.06 2.74
N CYS A 224 10.36 1.84 3.13
CA CYS A 224 9.69 1.68 4.41
C CYS A 224 8.28 1.09 4.28
N GLY A 225 7.86 0.47 5.38
CA GLY A 225 6.50 0.05 5.62
C GLY A 225 6.18 0.19 7.10
N ARG A 226 4.93 0.51 7.42
CA ARG A 226 4.48 0.67 8.82
C ARG A 226 3.23 -0.13 9.07
N TYR A 227 3.06 -0.59 10.30
CA TYR A 227 1.96 -1.47 10.66
C TYR A 227 0.61 -0.73 10.56
N ALA A 228 -0.40 -1.38 10.02
CA ALA A 228 -1.77 -0.89 10.06
C ALA A 228 -2.71 -2.01 10.47
N GLU A 229 -3.19 -1.93 11.70
CA GLU A 229 -4.19 -2.86 12.21
C GLU A 229 -5.55 -2.68 11.54
N ASN A 230 -6.37 -3.71 11.68
CA ASN A 230 -7.77 -3.69 11.29
C ASN A 230 -8.63 -4.18 12.45
N ALA A 231 -9.85 -3.65 12.59
CA ALA A 231 -10.81 -4.06 13.61
C ALA A 231 -11.10 -5.57 13.59
N ALA A 232 -11.00 -6.22 12.43
CA ALA A 232 -11.17 -7.65 12.27
C ALA A 232 -9.86 -8.46 12.40
N PHE A 233 -8.76 -7.84 12.84
CA PHE A 233 -7.46 -8.41 13.16
C PHE A 233 -6.72 -9.00 11.95
N ASN A 234 -7.22 -10.08 11.35
CA ASN A 234 -6.57 -10.75 10.22
C ASN A 234 -6.35 -9.86 8.99
N PRO A 235 -7.22 -8.87 8.66
CA PRO A 235 -6.98 -7.96 7.54
C PRO A 235 -5.89 -6.92 7.73
N SER A 236 -5.21 -6.90 8.88
CA SER A 236 -4.13 -5.96 9.18
C SER A 236 -3.01 -6.04 8.14
N MET A 237 -2.48 -4.87 7.77
CA MET A 237 -1.34 -4.75 6.87
C MET A 237 -0.04 -4.79 7.66
N GLN A 238 0.77 -5.80 7.37
CA GLN A 238 2.06 -6.03 8.03
C GLN A 238 3.14 -5.06 7.51
N PRO A 239 4.08 -4.59 8.36
CA PRO A 239 5.06 -3.58 7.96
C PRO A 239 6.06 -4.10 6.92
N MET A 240 6.51 -5.35 7.03
CA MET A 240 7.42 -5.97 6.04
C MET A 240 6.76 -6.05 4.67
N GLN A 241 5.51 -6.54 4.61
CA GLN A 241 4.71 -6.62 3.40
C GLN A 241 4.48 -5.24 2.77
N MET A 242 4.31 -4.19 3.58
CA MET A 242 4.17 -2.82 3.08
C MET A 242 5.50 -2.32 2.48
N ALA A 243 6.63 -2.59 3.12
CA ALA A 243 7.95 -2.24 2.61
C ALA A 243 8.26 -2.96 1.29
N LEU A 244 7.98 -4.27 1.20
CA LEU A 244 8.08 -5.04 -0.04
C LEU A 244 7.14 -4.50 -1.13
N SER A 245 5.94 -4.06 -0.75
CA SER A 245 5.03 -3.39 -1.68
C SER A 245 5.59 -2.09 -2.21
N THR A 246 6.22 -1.28 -1.37
CA THR A 246 6.94 -0.08 -1.77
C THR A 246 8.08 -0.40 -2.75
N MET A 247 8.91 -1.42 -2.47
CA MET A 247 9.97 -1.86 -3.39
C MET A 247 9.42 -2.29 -4.75
N ALA A 248 8.34 -3.09 -4.76
CA ALA A 248 7.74 -3.57 -5.99
C ALA A 248 7.20 -2.43 -6.86
N ARG A 249 6.54 -1.43 -6.24
CA ARG A 249 6.10 -0.21 -6.93
C ARG A 249 7.27 0.56 -7.54
N HIS A 250 8.42 0.65 -6.86
CA HIS A 250 9.65 1.25 -7.40
C HIS A 250 10.42 0.36 -8.38
N ASN A 251 9.85 -0.78 -8.79
CA ASN A 251 10.47 -1.72 -9.72
C ASN A 251 11.83 -2.28 -9.23
N ARG A 252 12.04 -2.40 -7.91
CA ARG A 252 13.26 -2.94 -7.31
C ARG A 252 13.14 -4.43 -7.04
N ASP A 253 14.13 -5.22 -7.41
CA ASP A 253 14.13 -6.64 -7.09
C ASP A 253 14.38 -6.84 -5.59
N PHE A 254 13.70 -7.80 -4.96
CA PHE A 254 13.84 -8.03 -3.53
C PHE A 254 15.22 -8.61 -3.16
N SER A 255 15.93 -9.25 -4.09
CA SER A 255 17.32 -9.68 -3.90
C SER A 255 18.32 -8.52 -3.82
N GLU A 256 17.87 -7.28 -4.07
CA GLU A 256 18.68 -6.08 -3.87
C GLU A 256 18.75 -5.66 -2.39
N ILE A 257 17.87 -6.18 -1.52
CA ILE A 257 17.90 -5.92 -0.08
C ILE A 257 19.28 -6.31 0.47
N ASN A 258 19.91 -5.38 1.17
CA ASN A 258 21.20 -5.53 1.83
C ASN A 258 21.07 -5.50 3.36
N ARG A 259 20.08 -4.75 3.88
CA ARG A 259 19.82 -4.61 5.30
C ARG A 259 18.32 -4.45 5.55
N ALA A 260 17.84 -5.01 6.65
CA ALA A 260 16.45 -4.93 7.06
C ALA A 260 16.36 -4.66 8.57
N VAL A 261 15.62 -3.61 8.95
CA VAL A 261 15.41 -3.23 10.34
C VAL A 261 13.91 -3.24 10.64
N LEU A 262 13.50 -3.97 11.67
CA LEU A 262 12.18 -3.92 12.29
C LEU A 262 12.28 -3.12 13.59
N ILE A 263 11.49 -2.07 13.71
CA ILE A 263 11.28 -1.35 14.96
C ILE A 263 9.87 -1.65 15.45
N GLU A 264 9.74 -2.06 16.72
CA GLU A 264 8.44 -2.25 17.36
C GLU A 264 8.38 -1.71 18.80
N SER A 265 7.19 -1.28 19.21
CA SER A 265 6.95 -0.74 20.54
C SER A 265 6.90 -1.82 21.61
N SER A 266 7.59 -1.60 22.74
CA SER A 266 7.53 -2.47 23.92
C SER A 266 6.17 -2.49 24.61
N LYS A 267 5.30 -1.50 24.36
CA LYS A 267 3.91 -1.47 24.87
C LYS A 267 2.98 -2.40 24.09
N GLY A 268 3.42 -2.95 22.95
CA GLY A 268 2.66 -3.90 22.15
C GLY A 268 2.42 -5.22 22.88
N VAL A 269 1.19 -5.76 22.78
CA VAL A 269 0.85 -7.09 23.34
C VAL A 269 1.07 -8.25 22.34
N ILE A 270 1.57 -7.92 21.15
CA ILE A 270 2.00 -8.86 20.11
C ILE A 270 3.39 -8.44 19.61
N SER A 271 4.10 -9.36 18.96
CA SER A 271 5.33 -9.05 18.23
C SER A 271 5.15 -9.42 16.76
N LEU A 272 5.69 -8.58 15.88
CA LEU A 272 5.61 -8.76 14.43
C LEU A 272 6.85 -9.44 13.84
N VAL A 273 7.85 -9.72 14.68
CA VAL A 273 9.16 -10.25 14.26
C VAL A 273 9.07 -11.56 13.48
N GLY A 274 8.27 -12.53 13.93
CA GLY A 274 8.14 -13.81 13.25
C GLY A 274 7.57 -13.66 11.83
N ALA A 275 6.46 -12.95 11.70
CA ALA A 275 5.83 -12.71 10.39
C ALA A 275 6.71 -11.87 9.45
N ALA A 276 7.48 -10.93 10.00
CA ALA A 276 8.44 -10.15 9.23
C ALA A 276 9.63 -11.00 8.75
N MET A 277 10.16 -11.88 9.60
CA MET A 277 11.25 -12.81 9.25
C MET A 277 10.83 -13.78 8.16
N ASP A 278 9.65 -14.41 8.29
CA ASP A 278 9.13 -15.36 7.31
C ASP A 278 8.96 -14.67 5.94
N ALA A 279 8.35 -13.49 5.92
CA ALA A 279 8.21 -12.69 4.70
C ALA A 279 9.57 -12.29 4.10
N LEU A 280 10.53 -11.82 4.90
CA LEU A 280 11.84 -11.40 4.42
C LEU A 280 12.63 -12.57 3.83
N HIS A 281 12.71 -13.69 4.54
CA HIS A 281 13.49 -14.85 4.14
C HIS A 281 12.94 -15.54 2.89
N SER A 282 11.65 -15.35 2.58
CA SER A 282 11.06 -15.83 1.33
C SER A 282 11.61 -15.12 0.08
N VAL A 283 12.18 -13.92 0.23
CA VAL A 283 12.62 -13.08 -0.90
C VAL A 283 14.08 -12.63 -0.83
N ALA A 284 14.70 -12.62 0.36
CA ALA A 284 16.07 -12.17 0.56
C ALA A 284 16.78 -12.94 1.68
N ALA A 285 18.05 -13.27 1.45
CA ALA A 285 18.92 -13.90 2.45
C ALA A 285 19.62 -12.83 3.30
N VAL A 286 18.85 -12.06 4.07
CA VAL A 286 19.33 -10.97 4.92
C VAL A 286 18.78 -11.17 6.33
N GLU A 287 19.60 -10.94 7.34
CA GLU A 287 19.14 -10.98 8.74
C GLU A 287 18.22 -9.79 9.04
N LEU A 288 17.14 -10.03 9.79
CA LEU A 288 16.28 -8.97 10.29
C LEU A 288 16.83 -8.43 11.61
N GLU A 289 17.28 -7.18 11.60
CA GLU A 289 17.62 -6.45 12.82
C GLU A 289 16.33 -6.07 13.55
N HIS A 290 16.11 -6.62 14.74
CA HIS A 290 14.91 -6.37 15.53
C HIS A 290 15.22 -5.47 16.71
N ILE A 291 14.58 -4.30 16.76
CA ILE A 291 14.78 -3.28 17.79
C ILE A 291 13.44 -3.01 18.48
N VAL A 292 13.41 -3.22 19.79
CA VAL A 292 12.24 -2.94 20.63
C VAL A 292 12.47 -1.62 21.36
N VAL A 293 11.52 -0.68 21.25
CA VAL A 293 11.64 0.68 21.79
C VAL A 293 10.51 1.00 22.75
N GLU A 294 10.82 1.74 23.81
CA GLU A 294 9.80 2.25 24.73
C GLU A 294 9.18 3.54 24.17
N PRO A 295 7.85 3.60 23.97
CA PRO A 295 7.16 4.86 23.71
C PRO A 295 7.17 5.74 24.96
N GLU A 296 7.28 7.05 24.77
CA GLU A 296 7.15 8.05 25.85
C GLU A 296 5.81 7.93 26.62
#